data_AF-A0A9P0LL76-F1
#
_entry.id   AF-A0A9P0LL76-F1
#
_cell.length_a   1.000
_cell.length_b   1.000
_cell.length_c   1.000
_cell.angle_alpha   90.00
_cell.angle_beta   90.00
_cell.angle_gamma   90.00
#
_symmetry.space_group_name_H-M   'P 1'
#
loop_
_entity.id
_entity.type
_entity.pdbx_description
1 polymer ?
#
loop_
_entity_poly.entity_id
_entity_poly.type
_entity_poly.pdbx_seq_one_letter_code
_entity_poly.pdbx_strand_id
1 'polypeptide(L)'
;MPHIDILFDQLQNRKTEPAQVKTAIDNFENCIVDVRSKIDDIINEAKSICTEPQGNKRRRRNNISHDHRVAALEVCDNIVNSANDRFQFKDHLVAASLFFPEHFGEYCGKFSDDKLETTCLAYPELVKSRLKTELSVIYARNDCRDLHGTMPLLKFLIQNSLEETLKKAIRNYCYNSYVNIRG
;
A
#
# COMPACT_ATOMS: atom_id res chain seq x y z
N MET A 1 3.97 -28.58 -12.90
CA MET A 1 3.71 -27.74 -14.09
C MET A 1 4.52 -26.48 -13.84
N PRO A 2 5.71 -26.34 -14.43
CA PRO A 2 6.75 -25.45 -13.90
C PRO A 2 6.32 -23.99 -13.78
N HIS A 3 5.41 -23.52 -14.65
CA HIS A 3 4.89 -22.15 -14.61
C HIS A 3 3.93 -21.89 -13.45
N ILE A 4 3.13 -22.90 -13.06
CA ILE A 4 2.27 -22.83 -11.87
C ILE A 4 3.13 -22.90 -10.62
N ASP A 5 4.17 -23.73 -10.63
CA ASP A 5 5.10 -23.88 -9.52
C ASP A 5 5.93 -22.60 -9.32
N ILE A 6 6.40 -21.94 -10.40
CA ILE A 6 7.09 -20.64 -10.36
C ILE A 6 6.15 -19.52 -9.89
N LEU A 7 4.91 -19.46 -10.40
CA LEU A 7 3.93 -18.47 -9.95
C LEU A 7 3.58 -18.67 -8.47
N PHE A 8 3.42 -19.92 -8.05
CA PHE A 8 3.19 -20.31 -6.66
C PHE A 8 4.36 -19.91 -5.77
N ASP A 9 5.59 -20.18 -6.20
CA ASP A 9 6.82 -19.85 -5.47
C ASP A 9 7.04 -18.32 -5.41
N GLN A 10 6.71 -17.58 -6.47
CA GLN A 10 6.72 -16.12 -6.49
C GLN A 10 5.64 -15.50 -5.58
N LEU A 11 4.46 -16.11 -5.52
CA LEU A 11 3.37 -15.71 -4.62
C LEU A 11 3.68 -16.08 -3.15
N GLN A 12 4.44 -17.15 -2.92
CA GLN A 12 4.85 -17.61 -1.59
C GLN A 12 6.06 -16.84 -1.05
N ASN A 13 6.94 -16.34 -1.93
CA ASN A 13 8.17 -15.61 -1.55
C ASN A 13 7.97 -14.10 -1.31
N ARG A 14 6.79 -13.53 -1.55
CA ARG A 14 6.54 -12.13 -1.21
C ARG A 14 6.33 -11.99 0.30
N LYS A 15 7.44 -11.81 1.02
CA LYS A 15 7.50 -11.14 2.33
C LYS A 15 7.12 -9.66 2.18
N THR A 16 5.99 -9.37 1.55
CA THR A 16 5.48 -8.01 1.42
C THR A 16 4.65 -7.73 2.66
N GLU A 17 5.33 -7.29 3.71
CA GLU A 17 4.68 -6.93 4.97
C GLU A 17 3.81 -5.68 4.76
N PRO A 18 2.53 -5.67 5.17
CA PRO A 18 1.62 -4.55 4.96
C PRO A 18 2.12 -3.26 5.60
N ALA A 19 2.86 -3.37 6.72
CA ALA A 19 3.52 -2.25 7.36
C ALA A 19 4.58 -1.62 6.44
N GLN A 20 5.42 -2.44 5.80
CA GLN A 20 6.43 -1.97 4.84
C GLN A 20 5.79 -1.34 3.60
N VAL A 21 4.68 -1.90 3.10
CA VAL A 21 3.93 -1.31 1.99
C VAL A 21 3.39 0.06 2.37
N LYS A 22 2.77 0.17 3.56
CA LYS A 22 2.27 1.46 4.05
C LYS A 22 3.40 2.49 4.16
N THR A 23 4.51 2.12 4.79
CA THR A 23 5.69 2.99 4.90
C THR A 23 6.27 3.38 3.54
N ALA A 24 6.31 2.46 2.57
CA ALA A 24 6.80 2.76 1.23
C ALA A 24 5.89 3.75 0.48
N ILE A 25 4.58 3.62 0.62
CA ILE A 25 3.60 4.56 0.05
C ILE A 25 3.75 5.93 0.70
N ASP A 26 3.81 5.99 2.03
CA ASP A 26 3.96 7.25 2.77
C ASP A 26 5.30 7.94 2.42
N ASN A 27 6.39 7.18 2.29
CA ASN A 27 7.68 7.71 1.85
C ASN A 27 7.64 8.23 0.41
N PHE A 28 6.97 7.51 -0.49
CA PHE A 28 6.82 7.94 -1.88
C PHE A 28 6.06 9.28 -1.98
N GLU A 29 4.94 9.41 -1.26
CA GLU A 29 4.17 10.66 -1.17
C GLU A 29 5.04 11.81 -0.63
N ASN A 30 5.77 11.59 0.46
CA ASN A 30 6.66 12.57 1.05
C ASN A 30 7.78 13.01 0.10
N CYS A 31 8.41 12.07 -0.62
CA CYS A 31 9.46 12.38 -1.58
C CYS A 31 8.96 13.28 -2.72
N ILE A 32 7.73 13.08 -3.20
CA ILE A 32 7.18 13.93 -4.28
C ILE A 32 6.86 15.32 -3.75
N VAL A 33 6.32 15.43 -2.54
CA VAL A 33 6.10 16.73 -1.87
C VAL A 33 7.43 17.47 -1.68
N ASP A 34 8.48 16.76 -1.28
CA ASP A 34 9.82 17.34 -1.13
C ASP A 34 10.37 17.85 -2.47
N VAL A 35 10.26 17.07 -3.55
CA VAL A 35 10.67 17.48 -4.90
C VAL A 35 9.89 18.72 -5.35
N ARG A 36 8.58 18.75 -5.10
CA ARG A 36 7.73 19.90 -5.40
C ARG A 36 8.16 21.16 -4.63
N SER A 37 8.54 21.01 -3.35
CA SER A 37 8.99 22.13 -2.52
C SER A 37 10.32 22.73 -3.00
N LYS A 38 11.18 21.90 -3.61
CA LYS A 38 12.52 22.27 -4.10
C LYS A 38 12.54 22.55 -5.61
N ILE A 39 11.36 22.68 -6.25
CA ILE A 39 11.27 22.76 -7.70
C ILE A 39 11.98 24.00 -8.26
N ASP A 40 11.96 25.10 -7.52
CA ASP A 40 12.63 26.34 -7.89
C ASP A 40 14.16 26.19 -7.89
N ASP A 41 14.72 25.44 -6.93
CA ASP A 41 16.15 25.13 -6.86
C ASP A 41 16.58 24.20 -8.01
N ILE A 42 15.78 23.17 -8.28
CA ILE A 42 16.01 22.22 -9.39
C ILE A 42 16.02 22.95 -10.75
N ILE A 43 15.07 23.88 -10.95
CA ILE A 43 15.00 24.68 -12.17
C ILE A 43 16.21 25.62 -12.29
N ASN A 44 16.67 26.19 -11.18
CA ASN A 44 17.84 27.07 -11.17
C ASN A 44 19.15 26.31 -11.42
N GLU A 45 19.29 25.11 -10.87
CA GLU A 45 20.41 24.21 -11.14
C GLU A 45 20.43 23.76 -12.62
N ALA A 46 19.28 23.36 -13.17
CA ALA A 46 19.16 22.99 -14.58
C ALA A 46 19.54 24.15 -15.53
N LYS A 47 19.20 25.39 -15.17
CA LYS A 47 19.63 26.58 -15.94
C LYS A 47 21.14 26.82 -15.88
N SER A 48 21.80 26.46 -14.78
CA SER A 48 23.26 26.57 -14.63
C SER A 48 24.01 25.59 -15.53
N ILE A 49 23.42 24.42 -15.78
CA ILE A 49 23.99 23.36 -16.62
C ILE A 49 23.80 23.67 -18.13
N CYS A 50 22.67 24.28 -18.51
CA CYS A 50 22.36 24.61 -19.90
C CYS A 50 23.01 25.92 -20.38
N THR A 51 24.23 25.85 -20.90
CA THR A 51 24.93 26.96 -21.57
C THR A 51 24.46 27.12 -23.02
N GLU A 52 23.36 27.84 -23.25
CA GLU A 52 22.99 28.27 -24.62
C GLU A 52 23.57 29.66 -24.99
N PRO A 53 24.01 29.89 -26.26
CA PRO A 53 24.58 31.16 -26.70
C PRO A 53 23.58 32.32 -26.60
N GLN A 54 23.99 33.41 -25.96
CA GLN A 54 23.15 34.58 -25.73
C GLN A 54 22.92 35.40 -27.01
N GLY A 55 21.87 35.08 -27.77
CA GLY A 55 21.30 35.93 -28.81
C GLY A 55 19.99 36.57 -28.38
N ASN A 56 20.00 37.88 -28.09
CA ASN A 56 18.88 38.84 -28.01
C ASN A 56 17.43 38.28 -27.94
N LYS A 57 17.04 37.60 -26.85
CA LYS A 57 15.64 37.16 -26.61
C LYS A 57 15.22 37.22 -25.12
N ARG A 58 15.59 38.27 -24.39
CA ARG A 58 15.31 38.40 -22.94
C ARG A 58 13.82 38.26 -22.56
N ARG A 59 12.87 38.76 -23.37
CA ARG A 59 11.42 38.62 -23.11
C ARG A 59 10.89 37.19 -23.31
N ARG A 60 11.43 36.43 -24.26
CA ARG A 60 10.97 35.06 -24.58
C ARG A 60 11.45 34.03 -23.54
N ARG A 61 12.61 34.27 -22.92
CA ARG A 61 13.24 33.38 -21.94
C ARG A 61 12.49 33.33 -20.59
N ASN A 62 11.88 34.43 -20.17
CA ASN A 62 11.09 34.47 -18.94
C ASN A 62 9.79 33.67 -19.05
N ASN A 63 9.09 33.73 -20.19
CA ASN A 63 7.91 32.89 -20.43
C ASN A 63 8.27 31.41 -20.43
N ILE A 64 9.35 31.01 -21.12
CA ILE A 64 9.78 29.60 -21.16
C ILE A 64 10.16 29.08 -19.76
N SER A 65 10.82 29.88 -18.93
CA SER A 65 11.12 29.47 -17.55
C SER A 65 9.88 29.38 -16.67
N HIS A 66 8.89 30.24 -16.91
CA HIS A 66 7.62 30.20 -16.19
C HIS A 66 6.79 28.98 -16.63
N ASP A 67 6.75 28.71 -17.94
CA ASP A 67 6.05 27.56 -18.52
C ASP A 67 6.64 26.22 -18.04
N HIS A 68 7.97 26.08 -18.01
CA HIS A 68 8.61 24.87 -17.46
C HIS A 68 8.34 24.69 -15.96
N ARG A 69 8.26 25.79 -15.19
CA ARG A 69 7.92 25.74 -13.77
C ARG A 69 6.49 25.26 -13.57
N VAL A 70 5.55 25.83 -14.32
CA VAL A 70 4.14 25.45 -14.27
C VAL A 70 3.98 23.98 -14.68
N ALA A 71 4.62 23.55 -15.77
CA ALA A 71 4.58 22.16 -16.22
C ALA A 71 5.18 21.18 -15.19
N ALA A 72 6.31 21.53 -14.56
CA ALA A 72 6.93 20.68 -13.55
C ALA A 72 6.05 20.56 -12.28
N LEU A 73 5.43 21.66 -11.85
CA LEU A 73 4.46 21.65 -10.76
C LEU A 73 3.24 20.78 -11.10
N GLU A 74 2.69 20.92 -12.30
CA GLU A 74 1.55 20.13 -12.77
C GLU A 74 1.88 18.63 -12.85
N VAL A 75 3.09 18.27 -13.26
CA VAL A 75 3.56 16.87 -13.22
C VAL A 75 3.63 16.37 -11.77
N CYS A 76 4.19 17.15 -10.85
CA CYS A 76 4.20 16.77 -9.43
C CYS A 76 2.78 16.60 -8.87
N ASP A 77 1.88 17.55 -9.17
CA ASP A 77 0.45 17.48 -8.82
C ASP A 77 -0.20 16.21 -9.35
N ASN A 78 0.00 15.90 -10.64
CA ASN A 78 -0.56 14.72 -11.28
C ASN A 78 -0.05 13.40 -10.69
N ILE A 79 1.25 13.32 -10.37
CA ILE A 79 1.82 12.12 -9.74
C ILE A 79 1.26 11.95 -8.32
N VAL A 80 1.17 13.02 -7.53
CA VAL A 80 0.58 12.97 -6.17
C VAL A 80 -0.88 12.56 -6.23
N ASN A 81 -1.67 13.15 -7.13
CA ASN A 81 -3.08 12.80 -7.30
C ASN A 81 -3.24 11.34 -7.74
N SER A 82 -2.44 10.89 -8.71
CA SER A 82 -2.46 9.49 -9.16
C SER A 82 -2.06 8.51 -8.06
N ALA A 83 -1.10 8.89 -7.21
CA ALA A 83 -0.69 8.10 -6.06
C ALA A 83 -1.81 8.04 -5.01
N ASN A 84 -2.40 9.19 -4.68
CA ASN A 84 -3.51 9.29 -3.76
C ASN A 84 -4.71 8.49 -4.25
N ASP A 85 -5.08 8.55 -5.53
CA ASP A 85 -6.21 7.80 -6.07
C ASP A 85 -5.96 6.28 -6.01
N ARG A 86 -4.75 5.84 -6.36
CA ARG A 86 -4.38 4.42 -6.36
C ARG A 86 -4.20 3.83 -4.97
N PHE A 87 -3.71 4.63 -4.02
CA PHE A 87 -3.37 4.19 -2.67
C PHE A 87 -4.25 4.82 -1.59
N GLN A 88 -5.39 5.41 -1.97
CA GLN A 88 -6.29 6.12 -1.07
C GLN A 88 -6.74 5.24 0.09
N PHE A 89 -7.04 3.98 -0.24
CA PHE A 89 -7.56 3.02 0.72
C PHE A 89 -6.42 2.22 1.38
N LYS A 90 -5.81 2.81 2.42
CA LYS A 90 -4.70 2.18 3.17
C LYS A 90 -5.18 1.25 4.29
N ASP A 91 -6.46 1.31 4.69
CA ASP A 91 -6.96 0.58 5.86
C ASP A 91 -7.00 -0.94 5.66
N HIS A 92 -7.06 -1.41 4.42
CA HIS A 92 -6.93 -2.83 4.10
C HIS A 92 -5.55 -3.38 4.50
N LEU A 93 -4.49 -2.56 4.51
CA LEU A 93 -3.16 -2.95 4.96
C LEU A 93 -3.15 -3.18 6.48
N VAL A 94 -3.89 -2.36 7.23
CA VAL A 94 -4.05 -2.52 8.69
C VAL A 94 -4.82 -3.81 8.98
N ALA A 95 -5.91 -4.05 8.27
CA ALA A 95 -6.67 -5.30 8.37
C ALA A 95 -5.81 -6.52 8.03
N ALA A 96 -5.06 -6.46 6.92
CA ALA A 96 -4.15 -7.53 6.51
C ALA A 96 -3.11 -7.82 7.60
N SER A 97 -2.56 -6.78 8.27
CA SER A 97 -1.55 -6.94 9.32
C SER A 97 -2.01 -7.74 10.55
N LEU A 98 -3.33 -7.88 10.78
CA LEU A 98 -3.89 -8.75 11.82
C LEU A 98 -3.78 -10.23 11.45
N PHE A 99 -3.67 -10.55 10.16
CA PHE A 99 -3.59 -11.91 9.65
C PHE A 99 -2.16 -12.32 9.26
N PHE A 100 -1.13 -11.57 9.67
CA PHE A 100 0.26 -11.98 9.44
C PHE A 100 0.73 -12.94 10.54
N PRO A 101 0.98 -14.22 10.21
CA PRO A 101 1.37 -15.23 11.20
C PRO A 101 2.60 -14.87 12.02
N GLU A 102 3.54 -14.14 11.41
CA GLU A 102 4.77 -13.67 12.03
C GLU A 102 4.51 -12.80 13.28
N HIS A 103 3.36 -12.11 13.31
CA HIS A 103 2.94 -11.25 14.42
C HIS A 103 2.02 -11.94 15.43
N PHE A 104 1.61 -13.19 15.20
CA PHE A 104 0.66 -13.91 16.08
C PHE A 104 1.21 -14.16 17.48
N GLY A 105 2.53 -14.36 17.60
CA GLY A 105 3.20 -14.50 18.90
C GLY A 105 3.05 -13.24 19.75
N GLU A 106 3.24 -12.07 19.15
CA GLU A 106 3.10 -10.77 19.81
C GLU A 106 1.64 -10.48 20.15
N TYR A 107 0.72 -10.73 19.21
CA TYR A 107 -0.70 -10.46 19.40
C TYR A 107 -1.38 -11.39 20.41
N CYS A 108 -0.86 -12.59 20.65
CA CYS A 108 -1.35 -13.45 21.71
C CYS A 108 -1.08 -12.87 23.11
N GLY A 109 0.06 -12.20 23.29
CA GLY A 109 0.41 -11.55 24.54
C GLY A 109 -0.28 -10.21 24.71
N LYS A 110 -0.36 -9.42 23.64
CA LYS A 110 -1.03 -8.11 23.62
C LYS A 110 -1.81 -7.93 22.33
N PHE A 111 -3.12 -8.13 22.41
CA PHE A 111 -4.01 -7.92 21.27
C PHE A 111 -4.04 -6.44 20.86
N SER A 112 -3.90 -6.17 19.56
CA SER A 112 -3.93 -4.80 19.01
C SER A 112 -5.36 -4.34 18.77
N ASP A 113 -6.00 -3.80 19.82
CA ASP A 113 -7.38 -3.27 19.73
C ASP A 113 -7.50 -2.10 18.73
N ASP A 114 -6.48 -1.26 18.61
CA ASP A 114 -6.45 -0.14 17.65
C ASP A 114 -6.59 -0.63 16.20
N LYS A 115 -5.82 -1.67 15.83
CA LYS A 115 -5.86 -2.27 14.48
C LYS A 115 -7.21 -2.93 14.20
N LEU A 116 -7.81 -3.55 15.21
CA LEU A 116 -9.14 -4.14 15.12
C LEU A 116 -10.21 -3.07 14.89
N GLU A 117 -10.09 -1.92 15.57
CA GLU A 117 -11.01 -0.80 15.39
C GLU A 117 -10.93 -0.21 13.99
N THR A 118 -9.73 0.09 13.51
CA THR A 118 -9.51 0.53 12.12
C THR A 118 -10.08 -0.48 11.11
N THR A 119 -9.92 -1.77 11.37
CA THR A 119 -10.45 -2.84 10.50
C THR A 119 -11.98 -2.86 10.48
N CYS A 120 -12.64 -2.66 11.62
CA CYS A 120 -14.10 -2.63 11.69
C CYS A 120 -14.68 -1.34 11.07
N LEU A 121 -13.95 -0.22 11.15
CA LEU A 121 -14.31 1.00 10.43
C LEU A 121 -14.19 0.83 8.91
N ALA A 122 -13.11 0.19 8.45
CA ALA A 122 -12.87 -0.12 7.05
C ALA A 122 -13.87 -1.13 6.48
N TYR A 123 -14.38 -2.02 7.32
CA TYR A 123 -15.33 -3.06 6.94
C TYR A 123 -16.48 -3.15 7.95
N PRO A 124 -17.52 -2.31 7.79
CA PRO A 124 -18.65 -2.24 8.72
C PRO A 124 -19.44 -3.55 8.85
N GLU A 125 -19.33 -4.44 7.85
CA GLU A 125 -19.95 -5.76 7.86
C GLU A 125 -19.31 -6.74 8.85
N LEU A 126 -18.10 -6.44 9.35
CA LEU A 126 -17.39 -7.26 10.32
C LEU A 126 -17.90 -7.01 11.74
N VAL A 127 -18.25 -8.09 12.43
CA VAL A 127 -18.66 -8.01 13.84
C VAL A 127 -17.42 -7.97 14.73
N LYS A 128 -17.12 -6.81 15.32
CA LYS A 128 -15.91 -6.56 16.16
C LYS A 128 -15.67 -7.63 17.22
N SER A 129 -16.70 -7.97 18.01
CA SER A 129 -16.58 -8.97 19.09
C SER A 129 -16.22 -10.35 18.56
N ARG A 130 -16.90 -10.79 17.49
CA ARG A 130 -16.64 -12.08 16.85
C ARG A 130 -15.23 -12.12 16.25
N LEU A 131 -14.85 -11.10 15.49
CA LEU A 131 -13.52 -11.01 14.88
C LEU A 131 -12.40 -11.05 15.94
N LYS A 132 -12.59 -10.35 17.06
CA LYS A 132 -11.65 -10.39 18.19
C LYS A 132 -11.50 -11.79 18.77
N THR A 133 -12.62 -12.48 19.02
CA THR A 133 -12.61 -13.84 19.56
C THR A 133 -11.91 -14.82 18.61
N GLU A 134 -12.24 -14.79 17.32
CA GLU A 134 -11.64 -15.70 16.32
C GLU A 134 -10.13 -15.45 16.18
N LEU A 135 -9.71 -14.19 16.08
CA LEU A 135 -8.29 -13.83 16.01
C LEU A 135 -7.55 -14.26 17.29
N SER A 136 -8.17 -14.08 18.47
CA SER A 136 -7.55 -14.50 19.74
C SER A 136 -7.34 -16.02 19.79
N VAL A 137 -8.30 -16.80 19.28
CA VAL A 137 -8.18 -18.26 19.16
C VAL A 137 -7.06 -18.61 18.17
N ILE A 138 -6.98 -17.94 17.02
CA ILE A 138 -5.91 -18.15 16.03
C ILE A 138 -4.54 -17.84 16.63
N TYR A 139 -4.39 -16.73 17.35
CA TYR A 139 -3.11 -16.33 17.96
C TYR A 139 -2.66 -17.26 19.09
N ALA A 140 -3.60 -17.89 19.80
CA ALA A 140 -3.32 -18.82 20.89
C ALA A 140 -2.89 -20.22 20.38
N ARG A 141 -3.22 -20.59 19.15
CA ARG A 141 -2.87 -21.90 18.57
C ARG A 141 -1.44 -21.89 18.04
N ASN A 142 -0.61 -22.81 18.55
CA ASN A 142 0.76 -22.98 18.06
C ASN A 142 0.81 -23.40 16.58
N ASP A 143 -0.16 -24.22 16.13
CA ASP A 143 -0.29 -24.62 14.72
C ASP A 143 -0.36 -23.43 13.76
N CYS A 144 -0.92 -22.30 14.21
CA CYS A 144 -1.07 -21.08 13.42
C CYS A 144 0.19 -20.19 13.45
N ARG A 145 1.02 -20.31 14.50
CA ARG A 145 2.27 -19.55 14.66
C ARG A 145 3.40 -20.13 13.81
N ASP A 146 3.36 -21.43 13.58
CA ASP A 146 4.32 -22.13 12.73
C ASP A 146 3.97 -22.02 11.23
N LEU A 147 2.85 -21.38 10.88
CA LEU A 147 2.50 -21.09 9.49
C LEU A 147 3.36 -19.94 8.97
N HIS A 148 4.20 -20.22 7.98
CA HIS A 148 4.93 -19.17 7.27
C HIS A 148 4.25 -18.83 5.94
N GLY A 149 3.85 -17.57 5.79
CA GLY A 149 3.21 -17.05 4.59
C GLY A 149 1.68 -17.16 4.56
N THR A 150 1.09 -16.46 3.60
CA THR A 150 -0.37 -16.22 3.52
C THR A 150 -1.15 -17.45 3.01
N MET A 151 -0.53 -18.28 2.17
CA MET A 151 -1.21 -19.45 1.56
C MET A 151 -1.51 -20.57 2.56
N PRO A 152 -0.57 -20.99 3.44
CA PRO A 152 -0.87 -21.94 4.50
C PRO A 152 -1.97 -21.45 5.46
N LEU A 153 -1.97 -20.15 5.78
CA LEU A 153 -3.01 -19.53 6.60
C LEU A 153 -4.37 -19.56 5.90
N LEU A 154 -4.43 -19.19 4.62
CA LEU A 154 -5.68 -19.24 3.85
C LEU A 154 -6.24 -20.67 3.79
N LYS A 155 -5.38 -21.67 3.58
CA LYS A 155 -5.78 -23.08 3.57
C LYS A 155 -6.32 -23.51 4.94
N PHE A 156 -5.66 -23.10 6.02
CA PHE A 156 -6.13 -23.35 7.38
C PHE A 156 -7.50 -22.71 7.66
N LEU A 157 -7.70 -21.46 7.23
CA LEU A 157 -8.97 -20.74 7.41
C LEU A 157 -10.13 -21.41 6.67
N ILE A 158 -9.89 -21.87 5.43
CA ILE A 158 -10.89 -22.59 4.62
C ILE A 158 -11.21 -23.96 5.26
N GLN A 159 -10.18 -24.70 5.68
CA GLN A 159 -10.35 -26.02 6.30
C GLN A 159 -11.10 -25.96 7.63
N ASN A 160 -10.97 -24.89 8.40
CA ASN A 160 -11.66 -24.70 9.69
C ASN A 160 -13.02 -24.01 9.55
N SER A 161 -13.58 -23.86 8.34
CA SER A 161 -14.91 -23.27 8.12
C SER A 161 -15.08 -21.84 8.68
N LEU A 162 -13.99 -21.07 8.78
CA LEU A 162 -14.03 -19.61 9.04
C LEU A 162 -14.54 -18.81 7.82
N GLU A 163 -14.90 -19.55 6.75
CA GLU A 163 -15.36 -19.09 5.45
C GLU A 163 -16.51 -18.08 5.51
N GLU A 164 -17.53 -18.23 6.35
CA GLU A 164 -18.72 -17.36 6.26
C GLU A 164 -18.44 -15.90 6.65
N THR A 165 -17.44 -15.66 7.51
CA THR A 165 -17.07 -14.29 7.95
C THR A 165 -15.94 -13.72 7.08
N LEU A 166 -15.00 -14.57 6.64
CA LEU A 166 -13.86 -14.17 5.79
C LEU A 166 -14.19 -14.16 4.29
N LYS A 167 -15.15 -14.94 3.79
CA LYS A 167 -15.62 -14.89 2.38
C LYS A 167 -16.09 -13.50 2.01
N LYS A 168 -16.75 -12.76 2.92
CA LYS A 168 -17.17 -11.38 2.64
C LYS A 168 -15.97 -10.43 2.52
N ALA A 169 -14.96 -10.58 3.39
CA ALA A 169 -13.73 -9.79 3.32
C ALA A 169 -12.88 -10.10 2.07
N ILE A 170 -12.73 -11.38 1.71
CA ILE A 170 -11.90 -11.84 0.58
C ILE A 170 -12.61 -11.66 -0.77
N ARG A 171 -13.95 -11.85 -0.84
CA ARG A 171 -14.73 -11.61 -2.08
C ARG A 171 -14.68 -10.15 -2.51
N ASN A 172 -14.65 -9.20 -1.57
CA ASN A 172 -14.44 -7.78 -1.86
C ASN A 172 -13.01 -7.49 -2.35
N TYR A 173 -12.00 -8.22 -1.85
CA TYR A 173 -10.60 -8.04 -2.22
C TYR A 173 -10.30 -8.44 -3.67
N CYS A 174 -10.86 -9.56 -4.13
CA CYS A 174 -10.70 -10.02 -5.51
C CYS A 174 -11.55 -9.21 -6.51
N TYR A 175 -12.66 -8.61 -6.10
CA TYR A 175 -13.48 -7.82 -7.03
C TYR A 175 -12.93 -6.40 -7.21
N ASN A 176 -12.52 -5.73 -6.13
CA ASN A 176 -12.03 -4.34 -6.21
C ASN A 176 -10.62 -4.22 -6.80
N SER A 177 -9.73 -5.21 -6.60
CA SER A 177 -8.39 -5.20 -7.21
C SER A 177 -8.43 -5.41 -8.74
N TYR A 178 -9.46 -6.06 -9.27
CA TYR A 178 -9.61 -6.27 -10.72
C TYR A 178 -10.33 -5.12 -11.44
N VAL A 179 -11.19 -4.38 -10.74
CA VAL A 179 -11.91 -3.23 -11.33
C VAL A 179 -11.01 -1.99 -11.40
N ASN A 180 -10.10 -1.78 -10.45
CA ASN A 180 -9.21 -0.61 -10.43
C ASN A 180 -8.00 -0.68 -11.39
N ILE A 181 -7.80 -1.80 -12.09
CA ILE A 181 -6.74 -1.96 -13.11
C ILE A 181 -7.30 -1.78 -14.55
N ARG A 182 -8.62 -1.60 -14.70
CA ARG A 182 -9.30 -1.46 -16.01
C ARG A 182 -10.14 -0.17 -16.16
N GLY A 183 -9.97 0.81 -15.27
CA GLY A 183 -10.49 2.17 -15.43
C GLY A 183 -9.42 3.10 -15.97
#